data_AF-A0A920BJG2-F1
#
_entry.id   AF-A0A920BJG2-F1
#
_cell.length_a   1.000
_cell.length_b   1.000
_cell.length_c   1.000
_cell.angle_alpha   90.00
_cell.angle_beta   90.00
_cell.angle_gamma   90.00
#
_symmetry.space_group_name_H-M   'P 1'
#
loop_
_entity.id
_entity.type
_entity.pdbx_description
1 polymer ?
#
loop_
_entity_poly.entity_id
_entity_poly.type
_entity_poly.pdbx_seq_one_letter_code
_entity_poly.pdbx_strand_id
1 'polypeptide(L)' 'MPIVLEGVAKKVTDQNGMVDQTMFSLSVLSLPDSIPNELTADVSELEINDAIRVSDVVLPREFEQK' A
#
# COMPACT_ATOMS: atom_id res chain seq x y z
N MET A 1 4.99 6.88 -9.20
CA MET A 1 4.07 7.66 -8.34
C MET A 1 4.30 7.30 -6.88
N PRO A 2 4.00 8.18 -5.91
CA PRO A 2 4.22 7.92 -4.50
C PRO A 2 3.24 6.89 -3.94
N ILE A 3 3.68 6.17 -2.90
CA ILE A 3 2.88 5.27 -2.09
C ILE A 3 2.68 5.91 -0.72
N VAL A 4 1.43 6.04 -0.30
CA VAL A 4 1.02 6.60 0.98
C VAL A 4 0.48 5.46 1.86
N LEU A 5 0.95 5.41 3.11
CA LEU A 5 0.40 4.48 4.10
C LEU A 5 -0.88 5.07 4.67
N GLU A 6 -1.98 4.31 4.62
CA GLU A 6 -3.25 4.68 5.24
C GLU A 6 -3.55 3.78 6.42
N GLY A 7 -4.11 4.36 7.48
CA GLY A 7 -4.47 3.63 8.69
C GLY A 7 -3.40 3.60 9.76
N VAL A 8 -3.70 2.91 10.86
CA VAL A 8 -2.82 2.79 12.04
C VAL A 8 -2.65 1.33 12.38
N ALA A 9 -1.41 0.83 12.31
CA ALA A 9 -1.06 -0.56 12.62
C ALA A 9 -1.10 -0.85 14.13
N LYS A 10 -2.28 -0.80 14.75
CA LYS A 10 -2.47 -0.93 16.20
C LYS A 10 -1.87 -2.22 16.74
N LYS A 11 -2.09 -3.35 16.06
CA LYS A 11 -1.57 -4.66 16.48
C LYS A 11 -0.03 -4.72 16.47
N VAL A 12 0.61 -3.99 15.56
CA VAL A 12 2.09 -3.85 15.52
C VAL A 12 2.56 -2.96 16.66
N THR A 13 1.94 -1.79 16.85
CA THR A 13 2.31 -0.85 17.91
C THR A 13 2.11 -1.45 19.31
N ASP A 14 1.00 -2.17 19.54
CA ASP A 14 0.69 -2.83 20.81
C ASP A 14 1.72 -3.91 21.18
N GLN A 15 2.35 -4.52 20.17
CA GLN A 15 3.41 -5.52 20.34
C GLN A 15 4.82 -4.89 20.37
N ASN A 16 4.94 -3.57 20.52
CA ASN A 16 6.20 -2.83 20.44
C ASN A 16 6.95 -3.03 19.11
N GLY A 17 6.22 -3.30 18.02
CA GLY A 17 6.77 -3.43 16.68
C GLY A 17 6.86 -2.10 15.94
N MET A 18 7.48 -2.14 14.75
CA MET A 18 7.60 -1.01 13.84
C MET A 18 7.10 -1.40 12.45
N VAL A 19 6.39 -0.49 11.81
CA VAL A 19 6.07 -0.58 10.38
C VAL A 19 7.21 0.08 9.62
N ASP A 20 7.86 -0.67 8.73
CA ASP A 20 8.91 -0.17 7.84
C ASP A 20 8.42 -0.15 6.40
N GLN A 21 8.54 1.00 5.73
CA GLN A 21 8.19 1.15 4.32
C GLN A 21 9.45 1.04 3.47
N THR A 22 9.65 -0.10 2.84
CA THR A 22 10.82 -0.32 1.98
C THR A 22 10.66 0.32 0.58
N MET A 23 9.42 0.54 0.14
CA MET A 23 9.11 1.08 -1.19
C MET A 23 8.23 2.33 -1.09
N PHE A 24 8.73 3.44 -1.64
CA PHE A 24 8.04 4.74 -1.62
C PHE A 24 7.36 5.10 -2.94
N SER A 25 7.70 4.40 -4.03
CA SER A 25 7.15 4.69 -5.34
C SER A 25 6.98 3.45 -6.20
N LEU A 26 5.87 3.40 -6.94
CA LEU A 26 5.60 2.35 -7.92
C LEU A 26 5.42 2.97 -9.32
N SER A 27 5.86 2.24 -10.34
CA SER A 27 5.53 2.53 -11.74
C SER A 27 4.34 1.68 -12.13
N VAL A 28 3.25 2.31 -12.59
CA VAL A 28 2.04 1.62 -13.04
C VAL A 28 1.83 1.83 -14.52
N LEU A 29 1.29 0.82 -15.20
CA LEU A 29 0.75 0.97 -16.54
C LEU A 29 -0.70 1.42 -16.40
N SER A 30 -1.04 2.57 -16.97
CA SER A 30 -2.40 3.10 -16.92
C SER A 30 -2.78 3.76 -18.23
N LEU A 31 -4.08 3.85 -18.49
CA LEU A 31 -4.60 4.66 -19.58
C LEU A 31 -4.33 6.13 -19.29
N PRO A 32 -4.05 6.97 -20.31
CA PRO A 32 -3.77 8.39 -20.12
C PRO A 32 -4.83 9.13 -19.29
N ASP A 33 -6.10 8.74 -19.41
CA ASP A 33 -7.23 9.35 -18.72
C ASP A 33 -7.41 8.88 -17.26
N SER A 34 -6.71 7.81 -16.85
CA SER A 34 -6.91 7.16 -15.55
C SER A 34 -5.64 7.13 -14.69
N ILE A 35 -4.62 7.94 -14.98
CA ILE A 35 -3.38 7.96 -14.21
C ILE A 35 -3.69 8.37 -12.75
N PRO A 36 -3.45 7.50 -11.75
CA PRO A 36 -3.66 7.88 -10.36
C PRO A 36 -2.63 8.93 -9.92
N ASN A 37 -2.96 9.74 -8.91
CA ASN A 37 -1.99 10.68 -8.33
C ASN A 37 -1.05 9.98 -7.34
N GLU A 38 -1.59 9.04 -6.57
CA GLU A 38 -0.89 8.28 -5.53
C GLU A 38 -1.50 6.88 -5.39
N LEU A 39 -0.78 6.01 -4.70
CA LEU A 39 -1.24 4.68 -4.32
C LEU A 39 -1.32 4.57 -2.81
N THR A 40 -2.34 3.87 -2.33
CA THR A 40 -2.60 3.74 -0.90
C THR A 40 -2.38 2.31 -0.44
N ALA A 41 -1.56 2.13 0.60
CA ALA A 41 -1.35 0.86 1.26
C ALA A 41 -1.97 0.90 2.66
N ASP A 42 -2.99 0.07 2.91
CA ASP A 42 -3.67 -0.01 4.20
C ASP A 42 -2.84 -0.84 5.20
N VAL A 43 -2.37 -0.18 6.26
CA VAL A 43 -1.58 -0.79 7.33
C VAL A 43 -2.40 -1.13 8.58
N SER A 44 -3.72 -0.87 8.56
CA SER A 44 -4.58 -1.00 9.74
C SER A 44 -4.64 -2.43 10.29
N GLU A 45 -4.63 -3.41 9.39
CA GLU A 45 -4.75 -4.83 9.73
C GLU A 45 -3.40 -5.55 9.88
N LEU A 46 -2.26 -4.85 9.73
CA LEU A 46 -0.94 -5.44 9.84
C LEU A 46 -0.67 -6.05 11.22
N GLU A 47 -0.03 -7.22 11.22
CA GLU A 47 0.49 -7.91 12.40
C GLU A 47 2.02 -8.07 12.35
N ILE A 48 2.63 -8.48 13.47
CA ILE A 48 4.08 -8.73 13.52
C ILE A 48 4.41 -9.91 12.61
N ASN A 49 5.40 -9.72 11.73
CA ASN A 49 5.79 -10.62 10.63
C ASN A 49 4.87 -10.63 9.40
N ASP A 50 3.83 -9.78 9.34
CA ASP A 50 3.10 -9.57 8.10
C ASP A 50 3.82 -8.59 7.17
N ALA A 51 3.51 -8.69 5.88
CA ALA A 51 4.01 -7.80 4.85
C ALA A 51 2.92 -7.51 3.83
N ILE A 52 2.70 -6.22 3.53
CA ILE A 52 1.87 -5.78 2.40
C ILE A 52 2.71 -5.89 1.14
N ARG A 53 2.22 -6.64 0.15
CA ARG A 53 2.87 -6.74 -1.16
C ARG A 53 2.23 -5.77 -2.13
N VAL A 54 2.93 -5.52 -3.24
CA VAL A 54 2.40 -4.71 -4.35
C VAL A 54 1.09 -5.29 -4.90
N SER A 55 0.89 -6.61 -4.80
CA SER A 55 -0.36 -7.27 -5.17
C SER A 55 -1.56 -6.89 -4.30
N ASP A 56 -1.31 -6.47 -3.05
CA ASP A 56 -2.33 -6.21 -2.04
C ASP A 56 -2.71 -4.71 -1.99
N VAL A 57 -1.94 -3.87 -2.68
CA VAL A 57 -2.22 -2.43 -2.83
C VAL A 57 -3.50 -2.27 -3.66
N VAL A 58 -4.50 -1.62 -3.08
CA VAL A 58 -5.78 -1.37 -3.77
C VAL A 58 -5.52 -0.44 -4.94
N LEU A 59 -5.62 -0.99 -6.15
CA LEU A 59 -5.66 -0.20 -7.36
C LEU A 59 -7.08 0.35 -7.52
N PRO A 60 -7.25 1.61 -7.96
CA PRO A 60 -8.56 2.12 -8.37
C PRO A 60 -9.23 1.13 -9.33
N ARG A 61 -10.55 0.95 -9.24
CA ARG A 61 -11.32 -0.12 -9.91
C ARG A 61 -11.20 -0.19 -11.45
N GLU A 62 -10.48 0.74 -12.05
CA GLU A 62 -10.13 0.84 -13.47
C GLU A 62 -8.99 -0.12 -13.89
N PHE A 63 -8.31 -0.78 -12.95
CA PHE A 63 -7.10 -1.58 -13.20
C PHE A 63 -7.32 -3.07 -12.93
N GLU A 64 -7.41 -3.88 -13.99
CA GLU A 64 -7.14 -5.32 -13.89
C GLU A 64 -5.63 -5.56 -13.81
N GLN A 65 -5.20 -6.20 -12.73
CA GLN A 65 -3.84 -6.75 -12.61
C GLN A 65 -3.80 -8.04 -13.45
N LYS A 66 -3.15 -7.97 -14.62
CA LYS A 66 -2.86 -9.14 -15.47
C LYS A 66 -1.45 -9.66 -15.25
#